data_AF-A0A520ZTG3-F1
#
_entry.id   AF-A0A520ZTG3-F1
#
_cell.length_a   1.000
_cell.length_b   1.000
_cell.length_c   1.000
_cell.angle_alpha   90.00
_cell.angle_beta   90.00
_cell.angle_gamma   90.00
#
_symmetry.space_group_name_H-M   'P 1'
#
loop_
_entity.id
_entity.type
_entity.pdbx_description
1 polymer ?
#
loop_
_entity_poly.entity_id
_entity_poly.type
_entity_poly.pdbx_seq_one_letter_code
_entity_poly.pdbx_strand_id
1 'polypeptide(L)' 'SKRGQGTGYSGIENPLFYKENTRMFYGDAKASLDNLLPKVE' A
#
# COMPACT_ATOMS: atom_id res chain seq x y z
N SER A 1 -3.56 3.49 6.66
CA SER A 1 -2.54 2.49 6.98
C SER A 1 -2.41 1.50 5.84
N LYS A 2 -1.29 1.53 5.11
CA LYS A 2 -1.02 0.72 3.90
C LYS A 2 -0.98 -0.81 4.16
N ARG A 3 -1.04 -1.21 5.44
CA ARG A 3 -1.23 -2.58 5.91
C ARG A 3 -2.70 -3.05 5.87
N GLY A 4 -3.64 -2.15 5.57
CA GLY A 4 -5.09 -2.39 5.50
C GLY A 4 -5.80 -1.14 4.93
N GLN A 5 -7.01 -0.81 5.40
CA GLN A 5 -7.73 0.42 5.00
C GLN A 5 -7.70 1.53 6.06
N GLY A 6 -6.75 1.49 7.00
CA GLY A 6 -6.71 2.51 8.06
C GLY A 6 -6.51 3.93 7.50
N THR A 7 -6.76 4.94 8.32
CA THR A 7 -6.44 6.34 8.00
C THR A 7 -4.99 6.68 8.35
N GLY A 8 -4.54 7.88 7.98
CA GLY A 8 -3.23 8.41 8.37
C GLY A 8 -3.29 9.14 9.72
N TYR A 9 -2.26 9.93 10.03
CA TYR A 9 -2.23 10.75 11.25
C TYR A 9 -3.45 11.69 11.36
N SER A 10 -3.84 12.30 10.24
CA SER A 10 -4.98 13.23 10.18
C SER A 10 -6.35 12.56 10.27
N GLY A 11 -6.43 11.23 10.36
CA GLY A 11 -7.70 10.51 10.54
C GLY A 11 -8.66 10.53 9.34
N ILE A 12 -8.27 11.12 8.21
CA ILE A 12 -9.09 11.22 7.00
C ILE A 12 -8.67 10.13 6.00
N GLU A 13 -9.63 9.63 5.22
CA GLU A 13 -9.39 8.68 4.13
C GLU A 13 -8.72 9.35 2.91
N ASN A 14 -7.92 8.59 2.17
CA ASN A 14 -7.25 9.10 0.97
C ASN A 14 -8.05 8.71 -0.29
N PRO A 15 -8.66 9.67 -1.02
CA PRO A 15 -9.43 9.40 -2.23
C PRO A 15 -8.61 8.73 -3.34
N LEU A 16 -7.28 8.89 -3.33
CA LEU A 16 -6.39 8.28 -4.32
C LEU A 16 -6.40 6.75 -4.28
N PHE A 17 -6.76 6.14 -3.15
CA PHE A 17 -6.81 4.68 -3.00
C PHE A 17 -7.93 4.03 -3.82
N TYR A 18 -8.93 4.81 -4.25
CA TYR A 18 -10.10 4.34 -4.99
C TYR A 18 -10.04 4.68 -6.48
N LYS A 19 -8.98 5.35 -6.95
CA LYS A 19 -8.82 5.65 -8.37
C LYS A 19 -8.47 4.38 -9.15
N GLU A 20 -8.99 4.25 -10.37
CA GLU A 20 -8.77 3.08 -11.23
C GLU A 20 -7.29 2.85 -11.60
N ASN A 21 -6.50 3.94 -11.66
CA ASN A 21 -5.08 3.87 -11.97
C ASN A 21 -4.20 3.58 -10.73
N THR A 22 -4.80 3.47 -9.55
CA THR A 22 -4.08 3.16 -8.31
C THR A 22 -4.39 1.73 -7.91
N ARG A 23 -3.35 0.91 -7.76
CA ARG A 23 -3.49 -0.44 -7.20
C ARG A 23 -2.85 -0.50 -5.82
N MET A 24 -3.60 -0.99 -4.85
CA MET A 24 -3.13 -1.12 -3.48
C MET A 24 -2.43 -2.47 -3.28
N PHE A 25 -1.18 -2.41 -2.83
CA PHE A 25 -0.42 -3.60 -2.44
C PHE A 25 -0.37 -3.68 -0.92
N TYR A 26 -1.24 -4.50 -0.33
CA TYR A 26 -1.37 -4.64 1.11
C TYR A 26 -0.29 -5.55 1.69
N GLY A 27 0.27 -5.15 2.82
CA GLY A 27 1.26 -5.95 3.54
C GLY A 27 2.17 -5.10 4.44
N ASP A 28 3.06 -5.78 5.15
CA ASP A 28 4.18 -5.12 5.79
C ASP A 28 5.15 -4.57 4.74
N ALA A 29 5.66 -3.35 4.95
CA ALA A 29 6.48 -2.68 3.95
C ALA A 29 7.79 -3.43 3.66
N LYS A 30 8.42 -4.01 4.67
CA LYS A 30 9.69 -4.73 4.51
C LYS A 30 9.48 -6.05 3.80
N ALA A 31 8.53 -6.85 4.29
CA ALA A 31 8.21 -8.15 3.69
C ALA A 31 7.73 -8.00 2.23
N SER A 32 6.96 -6.95 1.93
CA SER A 32 6.49 -6.67 0.58
C SER A 32 7.63 -6.35 -0.40
N LEU A 33 8.65 -5.61 0.05
CA LEU A 33 9.81 -5.28 -0.78
C LEU A 33 10.76 -6.47 -0.95
N ASP A 34 11.02 -7.21 0.13
CA ASP A 34 11.89 -8.40 0.09
C ASP A 34 11.34 -9.47 -0.88
N ASN A 35 10.02 -9.60 -1.00
CA ASN A 35 9.38 -10.51 -1.97
C ASN A 35 9.32 -9.95 -3.40
N LEU A 36 9.40 -8.64 -3.58
CA LEU A 36 9.30 -7.99 -4.89
C LEU A 36 10.67 -7.95 -5.59
N LEU A 37 11.74 -7.65 -4.86
CA LEU A 37 13.09 -7.51 -5.39
C LEU A 37 13.53 -8.71 -6.26
N PRO A 38 13.37 -9.98 -5.85
CA PRO A 38 13.77 -11.14 -6.66
C PRO A 38 12.92 -11.40 -7.90
N LYS A 39 11.78 -10.71 -8.06
CA LYS A 39 10.88 -10.86 -9.21
C LYS A 39 11.13 -9.83 -10.31
N VAL A 40 11.99 -8.86 -10.05
CA VAL A 40 12.32 -7.76 -10.97
C VAL A 40 13.69 -7.97 -11.64
N GLU A 41 14.55 -8.76 -11.02
CA GLU A 41 15.77 -9.32 -11.64
C GLU A 41 15.44 -10.49 -12.58
#